data_AF-A0A2P4SB37-F1
#
_entry.id   AF-A0A2P4SB37-F1
#
_cell.length_a   1.000
_cell.length_b   1.000
_cell.length_c   1.000
_cell.angle_alpha   90.00
_cell.angle_beta   90.00
_cell.angle_gamma   90.00
#
_symmetry.space_group_name_H-M   'P 1'
#
loop_
_entity.id
_entity.type
_entity.pdbx_description
1 polymer ?
#
loop_
_entity_poly.entity_id
_entity_poly.type
_entity_poly.pdbx_seq_one_letter_code
_entity_poly.pdbx_strand_id
1 'polypeptide(L)' 'MFIRALFDYDPNEDKAIPCKEAGLAFRKGDILQIMSQDDATWWQAKHEGDANPRAGLIPSKHFQER' A
#
# COMPACT_ATOMS: atom_id res chain seq x y z
N MET A 1 -10.55 -2.55 -6.98
CA MET A 1 -9.82 -1.86 -8.06
C MET A 1 -8.39 -2.36 -8.07
N PHE A 2 -7.72 -2.42 -9.22
CA PHE A 2 -6.29 -2.79 -9.30
C PHE A 2 -5.46 -1.58 -9.72
N ILE A 3 -4.27 -1.44 -9.14
CA ILE A 3 -3.32 -0.38 -9.49
C ILE A 3 -1.95 -0.99 -9.74
N ARG A 4 -1.15 -0.30 -10.55
CA ARG A 4 0.26 -0.63 -10.74
C ARG A 4 1.12 0.35 -9.94
N ALA A 5 1.99 -0.16 -9.07
CA ALA A 5 2.94 0.65 -8.33
C ALA A 5 3.92 1.35 -9.29
N LEU A 6 4.17 2.65 -9.07
CA LEU A 6 5.06 3.46 -9.91
C LEU A 6 6.42 3.75 -9.26
N PHE A 7 6.59 3.34 -8.01
CA PHE A 7 7.76 3.52 -7.16
C PHE A 7 7.87 2.34 -6.18
N ASP A 8 8.99 2.24 -5.47
CA ASP A 8 9.20 1.25 -4.41
C ASP A 8 8.76 1.82 -3.06
N TYR A 9 8.13 1.00 -2.22
CA TYR A 9 7.68 1.40 -0.89
C TYR A 9 8.17 0.41 0.16
N ASP A 10 8.95 0.92 1.13
CA ASP A 10 9.35 0.20 2.34
C ASP A 10 8.70 0.85 3.59
N PRO A 11 7.71 0.19 4.21
CA PRO A 11 7.10 0.66 5.45
C PRO A 11 8.09 0.89 6.60
N ASN A 12 9.27 0.26 6.57
CA ASN A 12 10.26 0.42 7.63
C ASN A 12 10.99 1.77 7.57
N GLU A 13 11.05 2.37 6.38
CA GLU A 13 11.64 3.69 6.16
C GLU A 13 10.61 4.83 6.32
N ASP A 14 9.32 4.49 6.27
CA ASP A 14 8.23 5.44 6.45
C ASP A 14 8.01 5.80 7.93
N LYS A 15 8.17 7.07 8.25
CA LYS A 15 7.97 7.60 9.62
C LYS A 15 6.53 8.01 9.90
N ALA A 16 5.70 8.12 8.87
CA ALA A 16 4.31 8.56 8.98
C ALA A 16 3.33 7.38 9.12
N ILE A 17 3.77 6.15 8.82
CA ILE A 17 2.93 4.97 8.99
C ILE A 17 2.60 4.74 10.48
N PRO A 18 1.33 4.48 10.85
CA PRO A 18 0.97 4.28 12.25
C PRO A 18 1.62 3.04 12.88
N CYS A 19 1.87 2.00 12.09
CA CYS A 19 2.49 0.74 12.52
C CYS A 19 3.20 0.10 11.32
N LYS A 20 4.51 -0.12 11.42
CA LYS A 20 5.35 -0.60 10.32
C LYS A 20 4.93 -2.00 9.86
N GLU A 21 4.54 -2.83 10.81
CA GLU A 21 4.07 -4.20 10.60
C GLU A 21 2.73 -4.28 9.86
N ALA A 22 1.96 -3.18 9.87
CA ALA A 22 0.73 -3.08 9.12
C ALA A 22 0.97 -2.67 7.66
N GLY A 23 2.17 -2.21 7.31
CA GLY A 23 2.51 -1.76 5.97
C GLY A 23 2.67 -2.91 4.97
N LEU A 24 2.20 -2.69 3.75
CA LEU A 24 2.44 -3.58 2.63
C LEU A 24 3.62 -3.04 1.82
N ALA A 25 4.78 -3.67 1.94
CA ALA A 25 5.90 -3.39 1.05
C ALA A 25 5.56 -3.79 -0.39
N PHE A 26 5.97 -2.97 -1.35
CA PHE A 26 5.83 -3.25 -2.77
C PHE A 26 6.98 -2.63 -3.57
N ARG A 27 7.18 -3.12 -4.79
CA ARG A 27 8.14 -2.61 -5.76
C ARG A 27 7.42 -1.96 -6.93
N LYS A 28 8.11 -1.06 -7.60
CA LYS A 28 7.68 -0.49 -8.87
C LYS A 28 7.35 -1.59 -9.87
N GLY A 29 6.15 -1.53 -10.43
CA GLY A 29 5.63 -2.52 -11.37
C GLY A 29 4.69 -3.54 -10.75
N ASP A 30 4.68 -3.70 -9.42
CA ASP A 30 3.76 -4.61 -8.74
C ASP A 30 2.29 -4.20 -8.99
N ILE A 31 1.43 -5.20 -9.14
CA ILE A 31 -0.02 -5.00 -9.22
C ILE A 31 -0.64 -5.23 -7.86
N LEU A 32 -1.31 -4.19 -7.35
CA LEU A 32 -1.94 -4.19 -6.05
C LEU A 32 -3.46 -4.15 -6.22
N GLN A 33 -4.16 -5.05 -5.53
CA GLN A 33 -5.60 -4.99 -5.38
C GLN A 33 -5.95 -4.07 -4.21
N ILE A 34 -6.65 -2.97 -4.50
CA ILE A 34 -7.18 -2.06 -3.49
C ILE A 34 -8.44 -2.66 -2.87
N MET A 35 -8.42 -2.78 -1.55
CA MET A 35 -9.46 -3.36 -0.71
C MET A 35 -10.32 -2.27 -0.03
N SER A 36 -9.72 -1.18 0.44
CA SER A 36 -10.42 0.00 0.98
C SER A 36 -9.61 1.29 0.74
N GLN A 37 -10.33 2.39 0.54
CA GLN A 37 -9.81 3.75 0.38
C GLN A 37 -10.47 4.74 1.35
N ASP A 38 -11.03 4.22 2.45
CA ASP A 38 -11.83 5.04 3.39
C ASP A 38 -10.99 6.08 4.14
N ASP A 39 -9.70 5.81 4.32
CA ASP A 39 -8.73 6.75 4.87
C ASP A 39 -8.00 7.53 3.75
N ALA A 40 -7.88 8.83 3.95
CA ALA A 40 -7.29 9.74 2.95
C ALA A 40 -5.76 9.60 2.83
N THR A 41 -5.10 8.99 3.81
CA THR A 41 -3.65 8.87 3.95
C THR A 41 -3.18 7.45 3.65
N TRP A 42 -3.92 6.44 4.11
CA TRP A 42 -3.52 5.03 4.08
C TRP A 42 -4.60 4.15 3.46
N TRP A 43 -4.31 3.57 2.31
CA TRP A 43 -5.22 2.61 1.67
C TRP A 43 -4.90 1.20 2.10
N GLN A 44 -5.92 0.35 2.14
CA GLN A 44 -5.73 -1.09 2.35
C GLN A 44 -5.60 -1.77 1.00
N ALA A 45 -4.52 -2.51 0.81
CA ALA A 45 -4.25 -3.24 -0.42
C ALA A 45 -3.62 -4.61 -0.14
N LYS A 46 -3.58 -5.44 -1.18
CA LYS A 46 -2.80 -6.69 -1.20
C LYS A 46 -2.17 -6.90 -2.57
N HIS A 47 -1.17 -7.76 -2.67
CA HIS A 47 -0.62 -8.17 -3.96
C HIS A 47 -1.63 -8.97 -4.76
N GLU A 48 -1.70 -8.72 -6.07
CA GLU A 48 -2.53 -9.51 -6.97
C GLU A 48 -2.06 -10.97 -6.96
N GLY A 49 -3.00 -11.90 -6.79
CA GLY A 49 -2.69 -13.33 -6.76
C GLY A 49 -2.12 -13.85 -5.43
N ASP A 50 -1.95 -12.99 -4.42
CA ASP A 50 -1.52 -13.45 -3.09
C ASP A 50 -2.63 -14.28 -2.43
N ALA A 51 -2.24 -15.47 -1.98
CA ALA A 51 -3.10 -16.42 -1.27
C ALA A 51 -3.45 -15.93 0.14
N ASN A 52 -2.65 -15.01 0.70
CA ASN A 52 -2.97 -14.36 1.95
C ASN A 52 -4.09 -13.32 1.73
N PRO A 53 -5.27 -13.48 2.36
CA PRO A 53 -6.35 -12.50 2.23
C PRO A 53 -6.08 -11.21 3.01
N ARG A 54 -5.03 -11.17 3.84
CA ARG A 54 -4.73 -10.02 4.70
C ARG A 54 -4.28 -8.83 3.87
N ALA A 55 -5.00 -7.73 3.98
CA ALA A 55 -4.56 -6.46 3.43
C ALA A 55 -3.48 -5.83 4.33
N GLY A 56 -2.56 -5.09 3.71
CA GLY A 56 -1.65 -4.18 4.40
C GLY A 56 -1.88 -2.74 3.92
N LEU A 57 -1.28 -1.80 4.63
CA LEU A 57 -1.41 -0.37 4.36
C LEU A 57 -0.41 0.07 3.29
N ILE A 58 -0.89 0.84 2.32
CA ILE A 58 -0.07 1.55 1.34
C ILE A 58 -0.38 3.06 1.40
N PRO A 59 0.58 3.93 1.09
CA PRO A 59 0.31 5.37 1.03
C PRO A 59 -0.72 5.66 -0.05
N SER A 60 -1.69 6.52 0.26
CA SER A 60 -2.68 6.97 -0.72
C SER A 60 -2.03 7.83 -1.80
N LYS A 61 -2.69 7.95 -2.96
CA LYS A 61 -2.20 8.81 -4.05
C LYS A 61 -1.97 10.26 -3.60
N HIS A 62 -2.91 10.83 -2.84
CA HIS A 62 -2.81 12.21 -2.35
C HIS A 62 -1.76 12.40 -1.28
N PHE A 63 -1.48 11.38 -0.47
CA PHE A 63 -0.43 11.43 0.53
C PHE A 63 0.96 11.39 -0.11
N GLN A 64 1.11 10.63 -1.20
CA GLN A 64 2.37 10.54 -1.95
C GLN A 64 2.67 11.76 -2.84
N GLU A 65 1.64 12.46 -3.33
CA GLU A 65 1.80 13.66 -4.16
C GLU A 65 2.09 14.95 -3.35
N ARG A 66 2.19 14.85 -2.02
CA ARG A 66 2.53 15.95 -1.11
C ARG A 66 4.01 15.94 -0.74
#